data_AF-A0A9W3KBZ1-F1
#
_entry.id   AF-A0A9W3KBZ1-F1
#
_cell.length_a   1.000
_cell.length_b   1.000
_cell.length_c   1.000
_cell.angle_alpha   90.00
_cell.angle_beta   90.00
_cell.angle_gamma   90.00
#
_symmetry.space_group_name_H-M   'P 1'
#
loop_
_entity.id
_entity.type
_entity.pdbx_description
1 polymer ?
#
loop_
_entity_poly.entity_id
_entity_poly.type
_entity_poly.pdbx_seq_one_letter_code
_entity_poly.pdbx_strand_id
1 'polypeptide(L)' 'MQITLEQTVSGKKFLNIVFGKTPQDFNSAIRIALSSTEYQILFLAGIRLYETYTPECFPDHFITKSSH' A
#
# COMPACT_ATOMS: atom_id res chain seq x y z
N MET A 1 -6.87 -3.28 -13.31
CA MET A 1 -6.36 -3.76 -12.01
C MET A 1 -4.85 -3.79 -12.11
N GLN A 2 -4.17 -3.08 -11.22
CA GLN A 2 -2.71 -3.01 -11.19
C GLN A 2 -2.24 -3.32 -9.76
N ILE A 3 -1.12 -4.04 -9.65
CA ILE A 3 -0.46 -4.31 -8.37
C ILE A 3 0.87 -3.57 -8.41
N THR A 4 1.14 -2.77 -7.38
CA THR A 4 2.37 -1.99 -7.26
C THR A 4 2.91 -2.05 -5.84
N LEU A 5 4.21 -1.85 -5.71
CA LEU A 5 4.84 -1.58 -4.43
C LEU A 5 4.91 -0.07 -4.19
N GLU A 6 4.79 0.32 -2.93
CA GLU A 6 5.03 1.68 -2.47
C GLU A 6 6.00 1.68 -1.31
N GLN A 7 6.90 2.66 -1.32
CA GLN A 7 7.71 3.02 -0.18
C GLN A 7 7.51 4.52 0.09
N THR A 8 7.08 4.85 1.32
CA THR A 8 6.94 6.24 1.74
C THR A 8 8.29 6.86 2.07
N VAL A 9 8.36 8.19 2.13
CA VAL A 9 9.55 8.94 2.56
C VAL A 9 10.00 8.53 3.98
N SER A 10 9.06 8.14 4.84
CA SER A 10 9.34 7.61 6.19
C SER A 10 9.84 6.16 6.22
N GLY A 11 10.03 5.53 5.06
CA GLY A 11 10.55 4.16 4.94
C GLY A 11 9.51 3.06 5.16
N LYS A 12 8.22 3.39 5.31
CA LYS A 12 7.14 2.41 5.41
C LYS A 12 6.89 1.79 4.04
N LYS A 13 6.66 0.47 4.00
CA LYS A 13 6.58 -0.33 2.77
C LYS A 13 5.21 -0.97 2.64
N PHE A 14 4.63 -0.89 1.45
CA PHE A 14 3.27 -1.37 1.20
C PHE A 14 3.16 -2.10 -0.13
N LEU A 15 2.26 -3.09 -0.18
CA LEU A 15 1.67 -3.60 -1.40
C LEU A 15 0.37 -2.84 -1.65
N ASN A 16 0.26 -2.19 -2.80
CA ASN A 16 -0.97 -1.55 -3.24
C ASN A 16 -1.63 -2.37 -4.34
N ILE A 17 -2.88 -2.74 -4.13
CA ILE A 17 -3.76 -3.31 -5.15
C ILE A 17 -4.71 -2.21 -5.57
N VAL A 18 -4.57 -1.78 -6.81
CA VAL A 18 -5.30 -0.62 -7.32
C VAL A 18 -6.32 -1.01 -8.37
N PHE A 19 -7.55 -0.55 -8.15
CA PHE A 19 -8.69 -0.78 -9.01
C PHE A 19 -8.93 0.47 -9.87
N GLY A 20 -8.13 0.60 -10.92
CA GLY A 20 -8.23 1.67 -11.91
C GLY A 20 -7.63 1.25 -13.25
N LYS A 21 -7.88 2.05 -14.30
CA LYS A 21 -7.22 1.91 -15.61
C LYS A 21 -5.92 2.70 -15.66
N THR A 22 -5.82 3.82 -14.95
CA THR A 22 -4.62 4.65 -14.88
C THR A 22 -4.29 5.07 -13.44
N PRO A 23 -3.03 5.50 -13.17
CA PRO A 23 -2.63 6.04 -11.88
C PRO A 23 -3.39 7.26 -11.39
N GLN A 24 -3.98 8.02 -12.30
CA GLN A 24 -4.81 9.17 -11.95
C GLN A 24 -6.26 8.79 -11.62
N ASP A 25 -6.72 7.58 -11.98
CA ASP A 25 -8.08 7.08 -11.71
C ASP A 25 -8.22 6.43 -10.32
N PHE A 26 -7.24 6.61 -9.44
CA PHE A 26 -7.16 5.98 -8.13
C PHE A 26 -8.23 6.50 -7.16
N ASN A 27 -9.46 6.02 -7.31
CA ASN A 27 -10.55 6.29 -6.37
C ASN A 27 -10.58 5.26 -5.22
N SER A 28 -9.93 4.11 -5.39
CA SER A 28 -9.90 3.04 -4.38
C SER A 28 -8.65 2.16 -4.53
N ALA A 29 -7.92 1.98 -3.43
CA ALA A 29 -6.76 1.11 -3.35
C ALA A 29 -6.79 0.33 -2.03
N ILE A 30 -6.36 -0.94 -2.08
CA ILE A 30 -6.09 -1.72 -0.88
C ILE A 30 -4.59 -1.60 -0.61
N ARG A 31 -4.23 -1.09 0.58
CA ARG A 31 -2.84 -1.00 1.03
C ARG A 31 -2.59 -2.06 2.09
N ILE A 32 -1.56 -2.86 1.88
CA ILE A 32 -1.15 -3.91 2.81
C ILE A 32 0.27 -3.58 3.29
N ALA A 33 0.45 -3.42 4.60
CA ALA A 33 1.78 -3.18 5.17
C ALA A 33 2.66 -4.41 4.99
N LEU A 34 3.92 -4.18 4.61
CA LEU A 34 4.89 -5.24 4.37
C LEU A 34 6.08 -5.09 5.32
N SER A 35 6.63 -6.22 5.75
CA SER A 35 7.99 -6.28 6.26
C SER A 35 9.01 -5.96 5.16
N SER A 36 10.25 -5.67 5.57
CA SER A 36 11.34 -5.46 4.62
C SER A 36 11.60 -6.68 3.72
N THR A 37 11.46 -7.89 4.27
CA THR A 37 11.67 -9.14 3.54
C THR A 37 10.60 -9.37 2.47
N GLU A 38 9.32 -9.23 2.83
CA GLU A 38 8.21 -9.41 1.88
C GLU A 38 8.29 -8.42 0.73
N TYR A 39 8.62 -7.16 1.05
CA TYR A 39 8.81 -6.13 0.04
C TYR A 39 9.94 -6.46 -0.94
N GLN A 40 11.10 -6.92 -0.44
CA GLN A 40 12.22 -7.32 -1.29
C GLN A 40 11.86 -8.50 -2.18
N ILE A 41 11.14 -9.50 -1.65
CA ILE A 41 10.67 -10.65 -2.45
C ILE A 41 9.78 -10.19 -3.60
N LEU A 42 8.80 -9.33 -3.32
CA LEU A 42 7.88 -8.82 -4.35
C LEU A 42 8.59 -7.92 -5.37
N PHE A 43 9.56 -7.14 -4.93
CA PHE A 43 10.38 -6.31 -5.81
C PHE A 43 11.21 -7.19 -6.77
N LEU A 44 11.87 -8.23 -6.25
CA LEU A 44 12.61 -9.21 -7.05
C LEU A 44 11.70 -10.02 -7.99
N ALA A 45 10.44 -10.24 -7.61
CA ALA A 45 9.42 -10.87 -8.45
C ALA A 45 8.91 -9.94 -9.59
N GLY A 46 9.43 -8.71 -9.69
CA GLY A 46 9.13 -7.79 -10.79
C GLY A 46 7.87 -6.95 -10.58
N ILE A 47 7.32 -6.88 -9.37
CA ILE A 47 6.24 -5.93 -9.07
C ILE A 47 6.80 -4.52 -9.15
N ARG A 48 6.14 -3.67 -9.94
CA ARG A 48 6.61 -2.30 -10.18
C ARG A 48 6.58 -1.48 -8.90
N LEU A 49 7.67 -0.76 -8.67
CA LEU A 49 7.77 0.21 -7.59
C LEU A 49 7.23 1.57 -8.04
N TYR A 50 6.41 2.17 -7.19
CA TYR A 50 6.03 3.57 -7.26
C TYR A 50 6.47 4.28 -5.99
N GLU A 51 7.23 5.35 -6.15
CA GLU A 51 7.48 6.29 -5.07
C GLU A 51 6.30 7.24 -5.00
N THR A 52 5.72 7.39 -3.81
CA THR A 52 4.59 8.30 -3.60
C THR A 52 4.78 9.06 -2.30
N TYR A 53 4.46 10.34 -2.36
CA TYR A 53 4.37 11.24 -1.22
C TYR A 53 2.96 11.14 -0.64
N THR A 54 2.60 9.94 -0.16
CA THR A 54 1.30 9.79 0.48
C THR A 54 1.39 10.28 1.92
N PRO A 55 0.53 11.21 2.37
CA PRO A 55 0.42 11.53 3.80
C PRO A 55 0.14 10.23 4.56
N GLU A 56 0.68 10.13 5.78
CA GLU A 56 0.56 8.91 6.57
C GLU A 56 -0.90 8.45 6.65
N CYS A 57 -1.15 7.23 6.18
CA CYS A 57 -2.47 6.62 6.29
C CYS A 57 -2.63 6.19 7.75
N PHE A 58 -3.29 7.02 8.55
CA PHE A 58 -3.76 6.61 9.86
C PHE A 58 -5.02 5.75 9.66
N PRO A 59 -5.23 4.67 10.42
CA PRO A 59 -6.53 4.05 10.47
C PRO A 59 -7.50 5.06 11.09
N ASP A 60 -8.29 5.75 10.27
CA ASP A 60 -9.32 6.70 10.75
C ASP A 60 -10.40 5.99 11.58
N HIS A 61 -10.45 4.66 11.54
CA HIS A 61 -11.31 3.84 12.39
C HIS A 61 -10.53 2.72 13.07
N PHE A 62 -10.32 2.86 14.38
CA PHE A 62 -10.12 1.71 15.24
C PHE A 62 -11.44 0.93 15.30
N ILE A 63 -11.41 -0.37 14.97
CA ILE A 63 -12.51 -1.25 15.35
C ILE A 63 -12.43 -1.39 16.87
N THR A 64 -13.16 -0.56 17.62
CA THR A 64 -13.35 -0.80 19.05
C THR A 64 -14.11 -2.11 19.19
N LYS A 65 -13.48 -3.12 19.79
CA LYS A 65 -14.20 -4.29 20.27
C LYS A 65 -15.29 -3.78 21.22
N SER A 66 -16.55 -3.88 20.80
CA SER A 66 -17.68 -3.78 21.71
C SER A 66 -17.61 -5.01 22.62
N SER A 67 -17.10 -4.83 23.83
CA SER A 67 -17.24 -5.83 24.89
C SER A 67 -18.72 -5.92 25.26
N HIS A 68 -19.34 -7.05 24.96
CA HIS A 68 -20.59 -7.50 25.58
C HIS A 68 -20.29 -8.71 26.46
#